data_AF-A0A6L5ZL89-F1
#
_entry.id   AF-A0A6L5ZL89-F1
#
_cell.length_a   1.000
_cell.length_b   1.000
_cell.length_c   1.000
_cell.angle_alpha   90.00
_cell.angle_beta   90.00
_cell.angle_gamma   90.00
#
_symmetry.space_group_name_H-M   'P 1'
#
loop_
_entity.id
_entity.type
_entity.pdbx_description
1 polymer ?
#
loop_
_entity_poly.entity_id
_entity_poly.type
_entity_poly.pdbx_seq_one_letter_code
_entity_poly.pdbx_strand_id
1 'polypeptide(L)'
;MRRCAIFLAATMLLTGCGSLPGSLTAQVPTSGPIQQGAQVNLDRKDQFIRVIARSPRDGMTPTQIVQGFLDASASFDGDHAVAREYLTGSANSRWLPRLQVSVYDGAAVITSSGNSVTLTASQTGRIDE
;
A
#
# COMPACT_ATOMS: atom_id res chain seq x y z
N MET A 1 -65.96 11.31 36.06
CA MET A 1 -65.77 10.71 34.72
C MET A 1 -64.54 11.22 33.94
N ARG A 2 -63.96 12.39 34.25
CA ARG A 2 -62.74 12.90 33.56
C ARG A 2 -61.41 12.24 33.97
N ARG A 3 -61.36 11.54 35.10
CA ARG A 3 -60.13 10.90 35.63
C ARG A 3 -59.85 9.51 35.04
N CYS A 4 -60.87 8.81 34.51
CA CYS A 4 -60.69 7.52 33.81
C CYS A 4 -60.05 7.70 32.43
N ALA A 5 -60.32 8.81 31.74
CA ALA A 5 -59.76 9.09 30.42
C ALA A 5 -58.23 9.34 30.46
N ILE A 6 -57.71 9.84 31.58
CA ILE A 6 -56.28 10.14 31.74
C ILE A 6 -55.47 8.85 31.94
N PHE A 7 -56.04 7.86 32.65
CA PHE A 7 -55.37 6.57 32.87
C PHE A 7 -55.27 5.72 31.59
N LEU A 8 -56.22 5.88 30.66
CA LEU A 8 -56.26 5.09 29.42
C LEU A 8 -55.29 5.62 28.35
N ALA A 9 -54.91 6.90 28.41
CA ALA A 9 -53.90 7.47 27.52
C ALA A 9 -52.46 7.11 27.98
N ALA A 10 -52.23 6.97 29.28
CA ALA A 10 -50.90 6.70 29.83
C ALA A 10 -50.38 5.28 29.55
N THR A 11 -51.27 4.29 29.41
CA THR A 11 -50.87 2.91 29.08
C THR A 11 -50.50 2.71 27.60
N MET A 12 -50.91 3.61 26.71
CA MET A 12 -50.65 3.49 25.26
C MET A 12 -49.27 4.00 24.85
N LEU A 13 -48.61 4.83 25.67
CA LEU A 13 -47.25 5.32 25.38
C LEU A 13 -46.13 4.36 25.84
N LEU A 14 -46.41 3.37 26.69
CA LEU A 14 -45.37 2.50 27.26
C LEU A 14 -45.06 1.23 26.45
N THR A 15 -45.86 0.91 25.42
CA THR A 15 -45.65 -0.27 24.56
C THR A 15 -44.99 0.05 23.21
N GLY A 16 -44.55 1.29 22.99
CA GLY A 16 -44.01 1.76 21.70
C GLY A 16 -42.55 1.40 21.40
N CYS A 17 -41.80 0.78 22.30
CA CYS A 17 -40.37 0.50 22.10
C CYS A 17 -40.03 -0.95 21.67
N GLY A 18 -41.02 -1.82 21.46
CA GLY A 18 -40.80 -3.26 21.27
C GLY A 18 -40.95 -3.81 19.84
N SER A 19 -41.42 -3.01 18.88
CA SER A 19 -41.79 -3.50 17.55
C SER A 19 -41.24 -2.63 16.43
N LEU A 20 -39.91 -2.47 16.41
CA LEU A 20 -39.23 -2.08 15.18
C LEU A 20 -39.10 -3.35 14.32
N PRO A 21 -39.81 -3.47 13.19
CA PRO A 21 -39.58 -4.57 12.25
C PRO A 21 -38.10 -4.55 11.84
N GLY A 22 -37.46 -5.72 11.80
CA GLY A 22 -36.03 -5.89 11.46
C GLY A 22 -35.62 -5.39 10.07
N SER A 23 -36.54 -4.80 9.31
CA SER A 23 -36.30 -4.12 8.04
C SER A 23 -35.57 -2.77 8.18
N LEU A 24 -35.30 -2.31 9.41
CA LEU A 24 -34.55 -1.07 9.69
C LEU A 24 -33.04 -1.31 9.87
N THR A 25 -32.57 -2.55 9.85
CA THR A 25 -31.14 -2.87 9.71
C THR A 25 -30.85 -3.13 8.22
N ALA A 26 -29.77 -2.57 7.70
CA ALA A 26 -29.35 -2.83 6.32
C ALA A 26 -29.04 -4.33 6.16
N GLN A 27 -30.00 -5.11 5.66
CA GLN A 27 -29.84 -6.54 5.37
C GLN A 27 -29.39 -6.70 3.92
N VAL A 28 -28.23 -7.33 3.72
CA VAL A 28 -27.77 -7.73 2.39
C VAL A 28 -28.57 -8.98 1.98
N PRO A 29 -29.31 -8.97 0.85
CA PRO A 29 -29.98 -10.16 0.36
C PRO A 29 -28.96 -11.26 0.06
N THR A 30 -29.09 -12.41 0.74
CA THR A 30 -28.23 -13.58 0.52
C THR A 30 -28.81 -14.55 -0.52
N SER A 31 -29.97 -14.22 -1.07
CA SER A 31 -30.68 -14.99 -2.09
C SER A 31 -31.09 -14.10 -3.25
N GLY A 32 -31.08 -14.67 -4.45
CA GLY A 32 -31.38 -13.98 -5.69
C GLY A 32 -30.79 -14.74 -6.88
N PRO A 33 -31.29 -14.49 -8.11
CA PRO A 33 -30.72 -15.10 -9.30
C PRO A 33 -29.29 -14.62 -9.51
N ILE A 34 -28.39 -15.55 -9.86
CA ILE A 34 -27.02 -15.19 -10.29
C ILE A 34 -27.15 -14.44 -11.63
N GLN A 35 -26.67 -13.20 -11.66
CA GLN A 35 -26.58 -12.40 -12.88
C GLN A 35 -25.12 -12.32 -13.30
N GLN A 36 -24.83 -12.57 -14.57
CA GLN A 36 -23.49 -12.36 -15.09
C GLN A 36 -23.21 -10.86 -15.16
N GLY A 37 -22.22 -10.39 -14.39
CA GLY A 37 -21.73 -9.02 -14.48
C GLY A 37 -21.03 -8.77 -15.81
N ALA A 38 -20.89 -7.48 -16.18
CA ALA A 38 -20.07 -7.10 -17.33
C ALA A 38 -18.65 -7.69 -17.19
N GLN A 39 -18.12 -8.25 -18.27
CA GLN A 39 -16.73 -8.68 -18.28
C GLN A 39 -15.84 -7.44 -18.19
N VAL A 40 -15.25 -7.23 -17.02
CA VAL A 40 -14.22 -6.21 -16.83
C VAL A 40 -12.95 -6.78 -17.45
N ASN A 41 -12.66 -6.37 -18.69
CA ASN A 41 -11.35 -6.59 -19.26
C ASN A 41 -10.41 -5.63 -18.54
N LEU A 42 -9.73 -6.11 -17.50
CA LEU A 42 -8.58 -5.40 -16.96
C LEU A 42 -7.52 -5.49 -18.04
N ASP A 43 -7.37 -4.41 -18.81
CA ASP A 43 -6.25 -4.28 -19.72
C ASP A 43 -4.99 -4.54 -18.89
N ARG A 44 -4.03 -5.34 -19.36
CA ARG A 44 -2.77 -5.60 -18.61
C ARG A 44 -2.06 -4.29 -18.19
N LYS A 45 -2.34 -3.22 -18.93
CA LYS A 45 -1.91 -1.83 -18.70
C LYS A 45 -2.38 -1.28 -17.34
N ASP A 46 -3.51 -1.76 -16.83
CA ASP A 46 -4.09 -1.31 -15.56
C ASP A 46 -3.47 -2.02 -14.35
N GLN A 47 -2.71 -3.10 -14.58
CA GLN A 47 -2.01 -3.82 -13.53
C GLN A 47 -0.60 -3.27 -13.34
N PHE A 48 -0.46 -2.28 -12.46
CA PHE A 48 0.85 -1.75 -12.06
C PHE A 48 1.30 -2.39 -10.74
N ILE A 49 2.57 -2.79 -10.68
CA ILE A 49 3.21 -3.20 -9.43
C ILE A 49 3.72 -1.94 -8.73
N ARG A 50 3.13 -1.61 -7.59
CA ARG A 50 3.64 -0.54 -6.73
C ARG A 50 4.54 -1.13 -5.65
N VAL A 51 5.78 -0.66 -5.60
CA VAL A 51 6.74 -1.03 -4.54
C VAL A 51 6.57 -0.07 -3.36
N ILE A 52 6.25 -0.62 -2.20
CA ILE A 52 6.21 0.13 -0.94
C ILE A 52 7.59 0.02 -0.28
N ALA A 53 8.43 1.03 -0.49
CA ALA A 53 9.76 1.09 0.08
C ALA A 53 9.69 1.35 1.60
N ARG A 54 10.70 0.86 2.33
CA ARG A 54 10.86 1.09 3.77
C ARG A 54 12.06 2.00 4.02
N SER A 55 11.85 3.00 4.87
CA SER A 55 12.90 3.91 5.34
C SER A 55 14.05 3.16 6.02
N PRO A 56 15.29 3.71 5.98
CA PRO A 56 16.40 3.18 6.76
C PRO A 56 16.07 3.24 8.25
N ARG A 57 16.66 2.32 9.02
CA ARG A 57 16.50 2.26 10.48
C ARG A 57 17.85 2.29 11.17
N ASP A 58 17.84 2.75 12.42
CA ASP A 58 19.04 2.75 13.25
C ASP A 58 19.61 1.34 13.43
N GLY A 59 20.94 1.25 13.48
CA GLY A 59 21.65 -0.01 13.66
C GLY A 59 21.76 -0.89 12.41
N MET A 60 21.33 -0.42 11.23
CA MET A 60 21.59 -1.14 9.98
C MET A 60 23.09 -1.28 9.70
N THR A 61 23.52 -2.46 9.25
CA THR A 61 24.89 -2.68 8.80
C THR A 61 25.13 -1.99 7.44
N PRO A 62 26.39 -1.71 7.05
CA PRO A 62 26.69 -1.13 5.74
C PRO A 62 26.07 -1.92 4.58
N THR A 63 26.13 -3.26 4.63
CA THR A 63 25.48 -4.14 3.65
C THR A 63 23.96 -3.94 3.61
N GLN A 64 23.31 -3.81 4.77
CA GLN A 64 21.87 -3.58 4.86
C GLN A 64 21.46 -2.21 4.31
N ILE A 65 22.28 -1.18 4.50
CA ILE A 65 22.08 0.15 3.91
C ILE A 65 22.12 0.07 2.38
N VAL A 66 23.13 -0.60 1.82
CA VAL A 66 23.24 -0.77 0.35
C VAL A 66 22.08 -1.59 -0.20
N GLN A 67 21.73 -2.71 0.43
CA GLN A 67 20.58 -3.50 0.01
C GLN A 67 19.27 -2.70 0.10
N GLY A 68 19.06 -1.97 1.20
CA GLY A 68 17.87 -1.15 1.39
C GLY A 68 17.74 -0.03 0.36
N PHE A 69 18.85 0.60 -0.02
CA PHE A 69 18.88 1.56 -1.13
C PHE A 69 18.46 0.92 -2.46
N LEU A 70 19.01 -0.25 -2.78
CA LEU A 70 18.67 -0.98 -4.02
C LEU A 70 17.19 -1.38 -4.04
N ASP A 71 16.67 -1.91 -2.94
CA ASP A 71 15.26 -2.29 -2.82
C ASP A 71 14.33 -1.07 -2.90
N ALA A 72 14.69 0.03 -2.22
CA ALA A 72 13.91 1.26 -2.22
C ALA A 72 13.96 2.00 -3.57
N SER A 73 15.04 1.82 -4.35
CA SER A 73 15.19 2.42 -5.68
C SER A 73 14.11 1.97 -6.67
N ALA A 74 13.50 0.81 -6.44
CA ALA A 74 12.40 0.32 -7.27
C ALA A 74 11.08 1.09 -7.05
N SER A 75 10.97 1.90 -5.99
CA SER A 75 9.81 2.76 -5.77
C SER A 75 10.02 4.12 -6.44
N PHE A 76 9.08 4.51 -7.31
CA PHE A 76 9.09 5.81 -8.00
C PHE A 76 8.37 6.92 -7.20
N ASP A 77 7.77 6.58 -6.06
CA ASP A 77 6.98 7.52 -5.28
C ASP A 77 7.83 8.70 -4.80
N GLY A 78 7.30 9.92 -4.99
CA GLY A 78 7.97 11.15 -4.57
C GLY A 78 9.37 11.33 -5.17
N ASP A 79 9.60 10.87 -6.41
CA ASP A 79 10.91 10.88 -7.06
C ASP A 79 11.96 10.06 -6.28
N HIS A 80 11.59 8.81 -5.98
CA HIS A 80 12.37 7.87 -5.17
C HIS A 80 12.64 8.37 -3.74
N ALA A 81 11.67 9.04 -3.11
CA ALA A 81 11.83 9.74 -1.83
C ALA A 81 12.49 8.86 -0.75
N VAL A 82 12.02 7.62 -0.59
CA VAL A 82 12.54 6.68 0.43
C VAL A 82 13.96 6.21 0.08
N ALA A 83 14.28 5.99 -1.19
CA ALA A 83 15.65 5.60 -1.59
C ALA A 83 16.65 6.73 -1.26
N ARG A 84 16.23 7.99 -1.41
CA ARG A 84 17.05 9.16 -1.09
C ARG A 84 17.38 9.26 0.40
N GLU A 85 16.56 8.69 1.29
CA GLU A 85 16.84 8.63 2.73
C GLU A 85 18.06 7.76 3.07
N TYR A 86 18.42 6.78 2.22
CA TYR A 86 19.62 5.95 2.39
C TYR A 86 20.91 6.67 1.95
N LEU A 87 20.79 7.80 1.26
CA LEU A 87 21.93 8.52 0.70
C LEU A 87 22.39 9.64 1.63
N THR A 88 23.70 9.87 1.67
CA THR A 88 24.23 11.13 2.21
C THR A 88 23.78 12.30 1.35
N GLY A 89 23.75 13.52 1.91
CA GLY A 89 23.34 14.71 1.15
C GLY A 89 24.10 14.90 -0.17
N SER A 90 25.40 14.63 -0.17
CA SER A 90 26.25 14.73 -1.38
C SER A 90 26.06 13.58 -2.37
N ALA A 91 25.63 12.41 -1.93
CA ALA A 91 25.26 11.31 -2.83
C ALA A 91 23.87 11.56 -3.43
N ASN A 92 22.92 12.01 -2.63
CA ASN A 92 21.56 12.33 -3.06
C ASN A 92 21.54 13.40 -4.18
N SER A 93 22.37 14.44 -4.07
CA SER A 93 22.46 15.50 -5.08
C SER A 93 23.07 15.05 -6.42
N ARG A 94 23.85 13.96 -6.43
CA ARG A 94 24.50 13.42 -7.63
C ARG A 94 23.74 12.25 -8.24
N TRP A 95 22.87 11.61 -7.46
CA TRP A 95 22.10 10.48 -7.93
C TRP A 95 20.90 10.96 -8.76
N LEU A 96 20.97 10.68 -10.06
CA LEU A 96 19.99 11.07 -11.08
C LEU A 96 19.35 9.81 -11.69
N PRO A 97 18.31 9.23 -11.05
CA PRO A 97 17.76 7.93 -11.43
C PRO A 97 17.11 7.89 -12.80
N ARG A 98 16.82 9.05 -13.41
CA ARG A 98 16.21 9.16 -14.74
C ARG A 98 17.20 9.20 -15.89
N LEU A 99 18.48 9.53 -15.63
CA LEU A 99 19.46 9.67 -16.70
C LEU A 99 19.94 8.31 -17.21
N GLN A 100 20.02 7.31 -16.33
CA GLN A 100 20.57 6.01 -16.68
C GLN A 100 20.14 4.93 -15.70
N VAL A 101 19.77 3.77 -16.24
CA VAL A 101 19.48 2.54 -15.50
C VAL A 101 20.38 1.43 -16.00
N SER A 102 21.07 0.74 -15.10
CA SER A 102 21.85 -0.45 -15.43
C SER A 102 21.01 -1.71 -15.20
N VAL A 103 20.95 -2.59 -16.20
CA VAL A 103 20.24 -3.87 -16.12
C VAL A 103 21.26 -4.98 -15.98
N TYR A 104 21.12 -5.81 -14.96
CA TYR A 104 21.98 -6.96 -14.72
C TYR A 104 21.17 -8.25 -14.64
N ASP A 105 21.81 -9.36 -15.01
CA ASP A 105 21.24 -10.71 -14.92
C ASP A 105 21.68 -11.41 -13.63
N GLY A 106 20.82 -12.30 -13.15
CA GLY A 106 21.03 -13.07 -11.93
C GLY A 106 20.98 -12.25 -10.63
N ALA A 107 21.43 -12.89 -9.55
CA ALA A 107 21.52 -12.26 -8.25
C ALA A 107 22.84 -11.49 -8.13
N ALA A 108 22.76 -10.22 -7.74
CA ALA A 108 23.93 -9.44 -7.41
C ALA A 108 24.57 -9.97 -6.11
N VAL A 109 25.91 -10.06 -6.10
CA VAL A 109 26.67 -10.45 -4.91
C VAL A 109 27.14 -9.18 -4.19
N ILE A 110 26.71 -9.02 -2.93
CA ILE A 110 27.14 -7.89 -2.10
C ILE A 110 28.16 -8.38 -1.07
N THR A 111 29.34 -7.79 -1.10
CA THR A 111 30.44 -8.09 -0.16
C THR A 111 30.85 -6.85 0.59
N SER A 112 31.20 -7.01 1.87
CA SER A 112 31.68 -5.92 2.72
C SER A 112 33.17 -6.14 3.00
N SER A 113 33.98 -5.09 2.83
CA SER A 113 35.41 -5.09 3.15
C SER A 113 35.79 -3.77 3.83
N GLY A 114 36.11 -3.83 5.11
CA GLY A 114 36.38 -2.64 5.93
C GLY A 114 35.21 -1.65 5.90
N ASN A 115 35.46 -0.46 5.39
CA ASN A 115 34.47 0.62 5.24
C ASN A 115 33.78 0.67 3.87
N SER A 116 33.99 -0.33 3.01
CA SER A 116 33.41 -0.38 1.67
C SER A 116 32.46 -1.56 1.53
N VAL A 117 31.40 -1.34 0.76
CA VAL A 117 30.48 -2.38 0.30
C VAL A 117 30.53 -2.40 -1.22
N THR A 118 30.80 -3.58 -1.78
CA THR A 118 30.91 -3.78 -3.23
C THR A 118 29.79 -4.69 -3.70
N LEU A 119 29.02 -4.21 -4.67
CA LEU A 119 28.06 -4.99 -5.42
C LEU A 119 28.70 -5.47 -6.73
N THR A 120 28.67 -6.78 -6.97
CA THR A 120 29.14 -7.41 -8.20
C THR A 120 27.97 -8.10 -8.89
N ALA A 121 27.71 -7.75 -10.15
CA ALA A 121 26.65 -8.35 -10.96
C ALA A 121 27.06 -8.40 -12.44
N SER A 122 26.47 -9.33 -13.19
CA SER A 122 26.69 -9.42 -14.64
C SER A 122 25.78 -8.43 -15.37
N GLN A 123 26.33 -7.31 -15.84
CA GLN A 123 25.53 -6.32 -16.56
C GLN A 123 25.14 -6.83 -17.95
N THR A 124 23.84 -6.86 -18.23
CA THR A 124 23.25 -7.32 -19.49
C THR A 124 22.84 -6.15 -20.38
N GLY A 125 22.59 -4.98 -19.80
CA GLY A 125 22.18 -3.81 -20.56
C GLY A 125 22.27 -2.51 -19.79
N ARG A 126 21.96 -1.44 -20.51
CA ARG A 126 21.85 -0.08 -20.00
C ARG A 126 20.70 0.60 -20.72
N ILE A 127 19.92 1.37 -19.98
CA ILE A 127 18.83 2.19 -20.50
C ILE A 127 19.19 3.64 -20.20
N ASP A 128 19.33 4.43 -21.24
CA ASP A 128 19.54 5.87 -21.25
C ASP A 128 18.53 6.53 -22.22
N GLU A 129 18.48 7.86 -22.21
CA GLU A 129 17.58 8.69 -23.02
C GLU A 129 17.97 8.81 -24.49
#